data_AF-A0A6I6AF69-F1
#
_entry.id   AF-A0A6I6AF69-F1
#
_cell.length_a   1.000
_cell.length_b   1.000
_cell.length_c   1.000
_cell.angle_alpha   90.00
_cell.angle_beta   90.00
_cell.angle_gamma   90.00
#
_symmetry.space_group_name_H-M   'P 1'
#
loop_
_entity.id
_entity.type
_entity.pdbx_description
1 polymer ?
#
loop_
_entity_poly.entity_id
_entity_poly.type
_entity_poly.pdbx_seq_one_letter_code
_entity_poly.pdbx_strand_id
1 'polypeptide(L)'
;MSFTGSSSELACSGELGRADGSGTGGLLIDIGSTTTDIIPLEQGFPVPAGLTDVERLLSGELVYTGGRRTPLAMLSNFVPLRDQQCPLAAESFATTLDLYLLLNMRPEDAADLDTANGQPATREVAEIRLARSVCCDLTEISTEEVQQMAEWLAERHQHQIHRAIDQVLARTTEPIAAVLISGSAVFLAEKIVKSHPVLSQTRLTNVAGIFDASVADAACAFAVARLAAERVQMKE
;
A
#
# COMPACT_ATOMS: atom_id res chain seq x y z
N MET A 1 7.81 -1.43 20.65
CA MET A 1 8.31 -2.82 20.74
C MET A 1 9.55 -2.91 19.87
N SER A 2 10.71 -3.21 20.45
CA SER A 2 11.98 -3.29 19.74
C SER A 2 12.04 -4.55 18.85
N PHE A 3 12.19 -4.36 17.55
CA PHE A 3 12.53 -5.39 16.57
C PHE A 3 14.05 -5.63 16.66
N THR A 4 14.48 -6.78 17.18
CA THR A 4 15.88 -7.24 17.09
C THR A 4 15.88 -8.77 16.91
N GLY A 5 16.46 -9.28 15.83
CA GLY A 5 16.57 -10.71 15.53
C GLY A 5 17.10 -11.01 14.11
N SER A 6 18.17 -11.81 14.11
CA SER A 6 19.20 -11.94 13.10
C SER A 6 18.78 -12.47 11.74
N SER A 7 17.71 -13.24 11.55
CA SER A 7 17.49 -13.85 10.23
C SER A 7 16.61 -13.03 9.28
N SER A 8 15.67 -12.26 9.82
CA SER A 8 14.97 -11.23 9.03
C SER A 8 15.91 -10.07 8.72
N GLU A 9 16.79 -9.75 9.66
CA GLU A 9 17.93 -8.85 9.49
C GLU A 9 18.93 -9.39 8.46
N LEU A 10 19.27 -10.68 8.45
CA LEU A 10 20.14 -11.30 7.43
C LEU A 10 19.48 -11.36 6.05
N ALA A 11 18.15 -11.53 5.95
CA ALA A 11 17.45 -11.47 4.67
C ALA A 11 17.40 -10.02 4.15
N CYS A 12 17.04 -9.08 5.01
CA CYS A 12 16.99 -7.65 4.70
C CYS A 12 18.40 -7.09 4.39
N SER A 13 19.38 -7.39 5.24
CA SER A 13 20.80 -7.09 5.08
C SER A 13 21.44 -7.88 3.94
N GLY A 14 20.92 -9.05 3.56
CA GLY A 14 21.38 -9.81 2.40
C GLY A 14 20.91 -9.20 1.09
N GLU A 15 19.68 -8.67 1.07
CA GLU A 15 19.13 -7.91 -0.05
C GLU A 15 19.78 -6.51 -0.17
N LEU A 16 20.06 -5.85 0.97
CA LEU A 16 20.75 -4.55 1.02
C LEU A 16 22.28 -4.68 0.85
N GLY A 17 22.87 -5.80 1.24
CA GLY A 17 24.32 -6.04 1.28
C GLY A 17 24.93 -6.64 0.00
N ARG A 18 24.17 -6.74 -1.09
CA ARG A 18 24.66 -7.21 -2.40
C ARG A 18 25.09 -6.08 -3.34
N ALA A 19 25.56 -4.96 -2.79
CA ALA A 19 26.06 -3.83 -3.57
C ALA A 19 27.50 -3.47 -3.19
N ASP A 20 28.28 -3.33 -4.24
CA ASP A 20 29.65 -2.87 -4.47
C ASP A 20 30.01 -1.47 -3.93
N GLY A 21 29.55 -1.12 -2.73
CA GLY A 21 29.85 0.16 -2.08
C GLY A 21 28.84 1.28 -2.35
N SER A 22 27.68 0.96 -2.93
CA SER A 22 26.56 1.90 -3.07
C SER A 22 25.50 1.69 -1.98
N GLY A 23 25.57 2.45 -0.87
CA GLY A 23 24.49 2.67 0.12
C GLY A 23 23.91 1.43 0.84
N THR A 24 23.68 1.51 2.15
CA THR A 24 22.99 0.44 2.91
C THR A 24 21.54 0.79 3.28
N GLY A 25 21.05 1.93 2.80
CA GLY A 25 19.70 2.42 3.04
C GLY A 25 18.65 1.60 2.29
N GLY A 26 17.54 1.32 2.95
CA GLY A 26 16.41 0.61 2.39
C GLY A 26 15.07 1.20 2.80
N LEU A 27 14.02 0.76 2.13
CA LEU A 27 12.64 1.11 2.49
C LEU A 27 11.78 -0.15 2.45
N LEU A 28 11.03 -0.43 3.51
CA LEU A 28 9.94 -1.41 3.49
C LEU A 28 8.63 -0.68 3.26
N ILE A 29 7.88 -1.09 2.23
CA ILE A 29 6.54 -0.62 1.93
C ILE A 29 5.58 -1.80 2.05
N ASP A 30 4.78 -1.83 3.10
CA ASP A 30 3.74 -2.84 3.32
C ASP A 30 2.38 -2.23 3.01
N ILE A 31 1.69 -2.70 1.97
CA ILE A 31 0.35 -2.22 1.63
C ILE A 31 -0.66 -3.32 1.91
N GLY A 32 -1.40 -3.14 2.99
CA GLY A 32 -2.49 -4.01 3.39
C GLY A 32 -3.83 -3.64 2.75
N SER A 33 -4.89 -4.24 3.29
CA SER A 33 -6.26 -3.93 2.87
C SER A 33 -6.70 -2.52 3.31
N THR A 34 -6.18 -2.03 4.45
CA THR A 34 -6.62 -0.78 5.11
C THR A 34 -5.51 0.24 5.25
N THR A 35 -4.27 -0.19 5.47
CA THR A 35 -3.14 0.68 5.81
C THR A 35 -1.96 0.45 4.87
N THR A 36 -1.10 1.47 4.82
CA THR A 36 0.19 1.44 4.14
C THR A 36 1.25 1.84 5.15
N ASP A 37 2.20 0.95 5.40
CA ASP A 37 3.33 1.17 6.30
C ASP A 37 4.58 1.45 5.48
N ILE A 38 5.31 2.53 5.81
CA ILE A 38 6.51 2.98 5.10
C ILE A 38 7.63 3.09 6.13
N ILE A 39 8.52 2.10 6.13
CA ILE A 39 9.51 1.92 7.21
C ILE A 39 10.91 2.07 6.62
N PRO A 40 11.67 3.12 6.99
CA PRO A 40 13.06 3.25 6.57
C PRO A 40 13.93 2.19 7.24
N LEU A 41 14.93 1.71 6.50
CA LEU A 41 15.86 0.68 6.90
C LEU A 41 17.30 1.23 6.79
N GLU A 42 18.10 1.05 7.82
CA GLU A 42 19.54 1.33 7.81
C GLU A 42 20.29 0.04 8.12
N GLN A 43 21.19 -0.39 7.21
CA GLN A 43 21.92 -1.66 7.33
C GLN A 43 20.99 -2.87 7.53
N GLY A 44 19.77 -2.81 6.97
CA GLY A 44 18.75 -3.85 7.12
C GLY A 44 17.92 -3.78 8.40
N PHE A 45 18.17 -2.82 9.28
CA PHE A 45 17.43 -2.61 10.52
C PHE A 45 16.38 -1.51 10.36
N PRO A 46 15.13 -1.73 10.82
CA PRO A 46 14.12 -0.68 10.89
C PRO A 46 14.56 0.49 11.77
N VAL A 47 14.51 1.70 11.22
CA VAL A 47 14.81 2.96 11.94
C VAL A 47 13.62 3.92 11.93
N PRO A 48 12.46 3.52 12.49
CA PRO A 48 11.27 4.36 12.47
C PRO A 48 11.48 5.64 13.30
N ALA A 49 10.89 6.75 12.85
CA ALA A 49 10.79 7.97 13.64
C ALA A 49 9.66 7.89 14.68
N GLY A 50 8.58 7.17 14.38
CA GLY A 50 7.45 6.99 15.28
C GLY A 50 7.42 5.61 15.93
N LEU A 51 7.18 5.55 17.24
CA LEU A 51 7.04 4.31 18.00
C LEU A 51 5.58 3.97 18.31
N THR A 52 4.71 4.96 18.21
CA THR A 52 3.24 4.86 18.35
C THR A 52 2.55 5.15 17.02
N ASP A 53 1.32 4.69 16.83
CA ASP A 53 0.58 4.94 15.60
C ASP A 53 0.38 6.43 15.32
N VAL A 54 0.18 7.25 16.36
CA VAL A 54 0.08 8.70 16.20
C VAL A 54 1.39 9.29 15.67
N GLU A 55 2.53 8.90 16.24
CA GLU A 55 3.83 9.37 15.76
C GLU A 55 4.10 8.89 14.33
N ARG A 56 3.70 7.67 13.98
CA ARG A 56 3.87 7.10 12.64
C ARG A 56 2.98 7.79 11.61
N LEU A 57 1.74 8.15 11.99
CA LEU A 57 0.86 8.97 11.17
C LEU A 57 1.47 10.37 10.95
N LEU A 58 2.05 10.97 12.00
CA LEU A 58 2.69 12.28 11.91
C LEU A 58 3.98 12.26 11.09
N SER A 59 4.73 11.16 11.13
CA SER A 59 6.02 11.00 10.43
C SER A 59 5.88 10.52 8.98
N GLY A 60 4.68 10.13 8.54
CA GLY A 60 4.41 9.55 7.24
C GLY A 60 4.74 8.06 7.13
N GLU A 61 5.12 7.41 8.23
CA GLU A 61 5.46 5.97 8.29
C GLU A 61 4.23 5.06 8.36
N LEU A 62 3.07 5.65 8.64
CA LEU A 62 1.77 5.00 8.55
C LEU A 62 0.83 5.92 7.77
N VAL A 63 0.26 5.41 6.70
CA VAL A 63 -0.83 6.05 5.97
C VAL A 63 -2.07 5.19 6.13
N TYR A 64 -3.17 5.79 6.56
CA TYR A 64 -4.44 5.07 6.77
C TYR A 64 -5.19 4.87 5.44
N THR A 65 -4.51 4.25 4.48
CA THR A 65 -5.07 3.83 3.20
C THR A 65 -4.46 2.51 2.74
N GLY A 66 -5.25 1.66 2.09
CA GLY A 66 -4.81 0.37 1.57
C GLY A 66 -5.53 -0.01 0.28
N GLY A 67 -5.23 -1.18 -0.24
CA GLY A 67 -5.72 -1.62 -1.55
C GLY A 67 -7.13 -2.20 -1.59
N ARG A 68 -7.91 -2.11 -0.50
CA ARG A 68 -9.28 -2.68 -0.45
C ARG A 68 -10.30 -1.81 0.28
N ARG A 69 -10.05 -1.43 1.54
CA ARG A 69 -11.11 -0.96 2.45
C ARG A 69 -11.24 0.56 2.53
N THR A 70 -10.37 1.33 1.87
CA THR A 70 -10.39 2.79 1.98
C THR A 70 -11.61 3.38 1.26
N PRO A 71 -12.51 4.13 1.93
CA PRO A 71 -13.60 4.82 1.27
C PRO A 71 -13.10 5.87 0.26
N LEU A 72 -13.76 6.01 -0.89
CA LEU A 72 -13.28 6.91 -1.96
C LEU A 72 -13.22 8.39 -1.55
N ALA A 73 -14.14 8.82 -0.69
CA ALA A 73 -14.15 10.17 -0.14
C ALA A 73 -12.90 10.50 0.70
N MET A 74 -12.13 9.49 1.14
CA MET A 74 -10.84 9.72 1.81
C MET A 74 -9.70 10.03 0.84
N LEU A 75 -9.86 9.73 -0.45
CA LEU A 75 -8.84 9.95 -1.48
C LEU A 75 -8.94 11.34 -2.11
N SER A 76 -10.17 11.84 -2.25
CA SER A 76 -10.49 13.16 -2.81
C SER A 76 -11.89 13.58 -2.37
N ASN A 77 -12.15 14.88 -2.36
CA ASN A 77 -13.49 15.41 -2.11
C ASN A 77 -14.34 15.50 -3.40
N PHE A 78 -13.73 15.30 -4.57
CA PHE A 78 -14.38 15.42 -5.88
C PHE A 78 -13.72 14.54 -6.95
N VAL A 79 -14.44 14.33 -8.04
CA VAL A 79 -13.97 13.73 -9.30
C VAL A 79 -14.27 14.64 -10.49
N PRO A 80 -13.44 14.64 -11.55
CA PRO A 80 -13.79 15.22 -12.84
C PRO A 80 -14.96 14.44 -13.44
N LEU A 81 -16.02 15.16 -13.81
CA LEU A 81 -17.17 14.59 -14.51
C LEU A 81 -17.77 15.68 -15.41
N ARG A 82 -17.87 15.41 -16.72
CA ARG A 82 -18.46 16.33 -17.72
C ARG A 82 -17.87 17.75 -17.65
N ASP A 83 -16.55 17.83 -17.67
CA ASP A 83 -15.77 19.08 -17.58
C ASP A 83 -15.98 19.90 -16.29
N GLN A 84 -16.56 19.28 -15.24
CA GLN A 84 -16.79 19.90 -13.94
C GLN A 84 -16.16 19.08 -12.82
N GLN A 85 -16.00 19.71 -11.64
CA GLN A 85 -15.65 19.02 -10.41
C GLN A 85 -16.94 18.58 -9.71
N CYS A 86 -17.27 17.30 -9.80
CA CYS A 86 -18.42 16.71 -9.13
C CYS A 86 -18.00 16.30 -7.71
N PRO A 87 -18.64 16.84 -6.64
CA PRO A 87 -18.37 16.43 -5.27
C PRO A 87 -18.69 14.95 -5.07
N LEU A 88 -17.84 14.26 -4.31
CA LEU A 88 -18.12 12.90 -3.87
C LEU A 88 -19.09 12.91 -2.69
N ALA A 89 -20.00 11.94 -2.67
CA ALA A 89 -20.84 11.66 -1.51
C ALA A 89 -19.96 11.27 -0.31
N ALA A 90 -20.37 11.68 0.90
CA ALA A 90 -19.66 11.33 2.13
C ALA A 90 -19.90 9.87 2.57
N GLU A 91 -20.97 9.24 2.07
CA GLU A 91 -21.26 7.83 2.34
C GLU A 91 -20.25 6.90 1.64
N SER A 92 -19.86 5.82 2.31
CA SER A 92 -18.94 4.83 1.76
C SER A 92 -19.65 3.88 0.78
N PHE A 93 -20.10 4.39 -0.37
CA PHE A 93 -20.72 3.58 -1.43
C PHE A 93 -19.72 2.67 -2.16
N ALA A 94 -18.49 3.14 -2.31
CA ALA A 94 -17.39 2.42 -2.93
C ALA A 94 -16.09 2.63 -2.14
N THR A 95 -15.12 1.75 -2.42
CA THR A 95 -13.82 1.68 -1.73
C THR A 95 -12.68 1.50 -2.74
N THR A 96 -11.43 1.48 -2.27
CA THR A 96 -10.26 1.20 -3.12
C THR A 96 -10.31 -0.17 -3.79
N LEU A 97 -11.06 -1.15 -3.24
CA LEU A 97 -11.35 -2.41 -3.94
C LEU A 97 -11.99 -2.16 -5.31
N ASP A 98 -12.99 -1.28 -5.35
CA ASP A 98 -13.76 -0.98 -6.57
C ASP A 98 -12.88 -0.34 -7.64
N LEU A 99 -12.00 0.59 -7.25
CA LEU A 99 -11.01 1.18 -8.15
C LEU A 99 -10.16 0.09 -8.80
N TYR A 100 -9.61 -0.80 -7.99
CA TYR A 100 -8.65 -1.78 -8.50
C TYR A 100 -9.31 -2.96 -9.23
N LEU A 101 -10.59 -3.23 -9.00
CA LEU A 101 -11.39 -4.11 -9.86
C LEU A 101 -11.59 -3.46 -11.24
N LEU A 102 -12.09 -2.22 -11.30
CA LEU A 102 -12.38 -1.50 -12.55
C LEU A 102 -11.12 -1.30 -13.40
N LEU A 103 -9.99 -1.00 -12.76
CA LEU A 103 -8.69 -0.84 -13.42
C LEU A 103 -8.01 -2.17 -13.78
N ASN A 104 -8.66 -3.32 -13.57
CA ASN A 104 -8.11 -4.66 -13.81
C ASN A 104 -6.78 -4.92 -13.08
N MET A 105 -6.59 -4.26 -11.94
CA MET A 105 -5.41 -4.41 -11.07
C MET A 105 -5.62 -5.48 -9.99
N ARG A 106 -6.88 -5.87 -9.75
CA ARG A 106 -7.28 -7.00 -8.90
C ARG A 106 -8.24 -7.91 -9.66
N PRO A 107 -8.18 -9.23 -9.44
CA PRO A 107 -9.13 -10.17 -10.02
C PRO A 107 -10.52 -10.00 -9.40
N GLU A 108 -11.55 -10.30 -10.18
CA GLU A 108 -12.93 -10.40 -9.72
C GLU A 108 -13.12 -11.66 -8.87
N ASP A 109 -13.97 -11.57 -7.84
CA ASP A 109 -14.39 -12.71 -7.04
C ASP A 109 -15.90 -12.59 -6.74
N ALA A 110 -16.69 -13.44 -7.38
CA ALA A 110 -18.14 -13.42 -7.20
C ALA A 110 -18.61 -13.96 -5.84
N ALA A 111 -17.75 -14.72 -5.14
CA ALA A 111 -18.02 -15.24 -3.80
C ALA A 111 -17.64 -14.23 -2.69
N ASP A 112 -16.81 -13.24 -3.01
CA ASP A 112 -16.44 -12.17 -2.10
C ASP A 112 -17.59 -11.15 -1.99
N LEU A 113 -18.30 -11.21 -0.86
CA LEU A 113 -19.40 -10.32 -0.51
C LEU A 113 -19.00 -9.27 0.53
N ASP A 114 -17.72 -9.20 0.93
CA ASP A 114 -17.20 -8.19 1.86
C ASP A 114 -16.91 -6.88 1.11
N THR A 115 -17.93 -6.38 0.41
CA THR A 115 -17.95 -5.09 -0.31
C THR A 115 -18.89 -4.12 0.39
N ALA A 116 -18.78 -2.83 0.07
CA ALA A 116 -19.53 -1.77 0.75
C ALA A 116 -21.06 -1.93 0.76
N ASN A 117 -21.62 -2.63 -0.23
CA ASN A 117 -23.05 -2.89 -0.34
C ASN A 117 -23.41 -4.38 -0.13
N GLY A 118 -22.47 -5.21 0.29
CA GLY A 118 -22.67 -6.65 0.48
C GLY A 118 -22.94 -7.43 -0.81
N GLN A 119 -22.63 -6.85 -1.97
CA GLN A 119 -22.78 -7.49 -3.28
C GLN A 119 -21.43 -8.04 -3.78
N PRO A 120 -21.41 -8.92 -4.80
CA PRO A 120 -20.17 -9.49 -5.32
C PRO A 120 -19.07 -8.48 -5.67
N ALA A 121 -17.81 -8.90 -5.49
CA ALA A 121 -16.61 -8.15 -5.89
C ALA A 121 -16.29 -8.36 -7.38
N THR A 122 -17.24 -8.02 -8.25
CA THR A 122 -17.08 -7.99 -9.71
C THR A 122 -17.00 -6.55 -10.21
N ARG A 123 -16.45 -6.35 -11.42
CA ARG A 123 -16.37 -5.04 -12.08
C ARG A 123 -17.75 -4.46 -12.33
N GLU A 124 -18.68 -5.26 -12.84
CA GLU A 124 -20.06 -4.83 -13.09
C GLU A 124 -20.71 -4.23 -11.82
N VAL A 125 -20.54 -4.88 -10.67
CA VAL A 125 -21.10 -4.38 -9.41
C VAL A 125 -20.27 -3.22 -8.83
N ALA A 126 -18.96 -3.21 -9.08
CA ALA A 126 -18.08 -2.09 -8.72
C ALA A 126 -18.45 -0.81 -9.49
N GLU A 127 -18.85 -0.89 -10.76
CA GLU A 127 -19.34 0.25 -11.54
C GLU A 127 -20.56 0.90 -10.87
N ILE A 128 -21.51 0.07 -10.43
CA ILE A 128 -22.71 0.53 -9.70
C ILE A 128 -22.32 1.22 -8.39
N ARG A 129 -21.39 0.64 -7.61
CA ARG A 129 -20.91 1.25 -6.36
C ARG A 129 -20.20 2.58 -6.62
N LEU A 130 -19.38 2.67 -7.66
CA LEU A 130 -18.66 3.89 -8.02
C LEU A 130 -19.62 5.00 -8.48
N ALA A 131 -20.61 4.68 -9.33
CA ALA A 131 -21.64 5.61 -9.80
C ALA A 131 -22.40 6.26 -8.63
N ARG A 132 -22.74 5.46 -7.60
CA ARG A 132 -23.40 5.98 -6.39
C ARG A 132 -22.54 6.98 -5.62
N SER A 133 -21.22 6.96 -5.77
CA SER A 133 -20.32 7.92 -5.11
C SER A 133 -20.50 9.35 -5.62
N VAL A 134 -21.17 9.55 -6.76
CA VAL A 134 -21.62 10.86 -7.27
C VAL A 134 -23.15 10.98 -7.28
N CYS A 135 -23.82 10.16 -6.47
CA CYS A 135 -25.30 10.08 -6.35
C CYS A 135 -26.03 9.71 -7.64
N CYS A 136 -25.36 9.02 -8.58
CA CYS A 136 -25.95 8.52 -9.82
C CYS A 136 -26.16 7.00 -9.79
N ASP A 137 -26.90 6.51 -10.78
CA ASP A 137 -26.91 5.12 -11.22
C ASP A 137 -26.45 5.00 -12.67
N LEU A 138 -26.32 3.77 -13.19
CA LEU A 138 -25.84 3.50 -14.55
C LEU A 138 -26.82 3.91 -15.67
N THR A 139 -28.00 4.45 -15.33
CA THR A 139 -28.88 5.09 -16.32
C THR A 139 -28.53 6.56 -16.54
N GLU A 140 -27.81 7.17 -15.59
CA GLU A 140 -27.42 8.58 -15.62
C GLU A 140 -25.94 8.82 -15.91
N ILE A 141 -25.06 7.85 -15.66
CA ILE A 141 -23.61 7.93 -15.88
C ILE A 141 -23.15 6.78 -16.79
N SER A 142 -22.27 7.06 -17.74
CA SER A 142 -21.74 6.02 -18.63
C SER A 142 -20.60 5.21 -17.98
N THR A 143 -20.38 3.99 -18.47
CA THR A 143 -19.24 3.16 -18.04
C THR A 143 -17.90 3.86 -18.28
N GLU A 144 -17.76 4.63 -19.36
CA GLU A 144 -16.55 5.42 -19.64
C GLU A 144 -16.33 6.56 -18.64
N GLU A 145 -17.41 7.22 -18.18
CA GLU A 145 -17.34 8.24 -17.14
C GLU A 145 -16.92 7.61 -15.80
N VAL A 146 -17.50 6.46 -15.46
CA VAL A 146 -17.14 5.65 -14.27
C VAL A 146 -15.67 5.24 -14.32
N GLN A 147 -15.19 4.77 -15.47
CA GLN A 147 -13.80 4.39 -15.68
C GLN A 147 -12.84 5.58 -15.46
N GLN A 148 -13.16 6.75 -16.01
CA GLN A 148 -12.36 7.97 -15.80
C GLN A 148 -12.33 8.41 -14.32
N MET A 149 -13.46 8.29 -13.62
CA MET A 149 -13.51 8.52 -12.17
C MET A 149 -12.58 7.56 -11.42
N ALA A 150 -12.58 6.28 -11.80
CA ALA A 150 -11.74 5.27 -11.16
C ALA A 150 -10.24 5.55 -11.38
N GLU A 151 -9.85 5.91 -12.61
CA GLU A 151 -8.48 6.31 -12.96
C GLU A 151 -8.03 7.51 -12.14
N TRP A 152 -8.83 8.57 -12.10
CA TRP A 152 -8.53 9.78 -11.33
C TRP A 152 -8.35 9.48 -9.84
N LEU A 153 -9.26 8.72 -9.23
CA LEU A 153 -9.17 8.40 -7.80
C LEU A 153 -7.99 7.48 -7.49
N ALA A 154 -7.65 6.56 -8.39
CA ALA A 154 -6.47 5.73 -8.23
C ALA A 154 -5.17 6.53 -8.33
N GLU A 155 -5.12 7.58 -9.16
CA GLU A 155 -4.01 8.54 -9.17
C GLU A 155 -3.92 9.31 -7.85
N ARG A 156 -5.05 9.76 -7.29
CA ARG A 156 -5.08 10.43 -5.98
C ARG A 156 -4.61 9.52 -4.85
N HIS A 157 -5.01 8.26 -4.88
CA HIS A 157 -4.53 7.26 -3.92
C HIS A 157 -3.02 7.06 -4.02
N GLN A 158 -2.48 6.89 -5.23
CA GLN A 158 -1.03 6.76 -5.44
C GLN A 158 -0.29 8.02 -4.98
N HIS A 159 -0.81 9.20 -5.30
CA HIS A 159 -0.22 10.48 -4.90
C HIS A 159 -0.18 10.65 -3.37
N GLN A 160 -1.23 10.24 -2.66
CA GLN A 160 -1.23 10.24 -1.19
C GLN A 160 -0.09 9.41 -0.62
N ILE A 161 0.16 8.21 -1.17
CA ILE A 161 1.24 7.34 -0.72
C ILE A 161 2.61 7.89 -1.14
N HIS A 162 2.75 8.42 -2.36
CA HIS A 162 3.98 9.11 -2.80
C HIS A 162 4.36 10.25 -1.85
N ARG A 163 3.42 11.09 -1.44
CA ARG A 163 3.69 12.17 -0.47
C ARG A 163 4.22 11.66 0.86
N ALA A 164 3.70 10.53 1.35
CA ALA A 164 4.17 9.92 2.58
C ALA A 164 5.58 9.32 2.40
N ILE A 165 5.85 8.70 1.26
CA ILE A 165 7.20 8.23 0.89
C ILE A 165 8.17 9.42 0.87
N ASP A 166 7.85 10.51 0.17
CA ASP A 166 8.68 11.71 0.11
C ASP A 166 8.96 12.27 1.52
N GLN A 167 7.96 12.25 2.41
CA GLN A 167 8.13 12.66 3.80
C GLN A 167 9.13 11.77 4.55
N VAL A 168 9.08 10.45 4.35
CA VAL A 168 10.06 9.51 4.93
C VAL A 168 11.45 9.69 4.31
N LEU A 169 11.54 9.87 2.99
CA LEU A 169 12.82 10.07 2.30
C LEU A 169 13.51 11.38 2.67
N ALA A 170 12.76 12.43 2.99
CA ALA A 170 13.33 13.72 3.39
C ALA A 170 14.17 13.67 4.68
N ARG A 171 14.04 12.59 5.46
CA ARG A 171 14.70 12.38 6.75
C ARG A 171 15.64 11.17 6.77
N THR A 172 15.69 10.39 5.69
CA THR A 172 16.70 9.33 5.53
C THR A 172 18.06 9.94 5.18
N THR A 173 19.12 9.46 5.82
CA THR A 173 20.48 10.00 5.65
C THR A 173 21.27 9.30 4.55
N GLU A 174 20.96 8.04 4.27
CA GLU A 174 21.56 7.25 3.20
C GLU A 174 20.66 7.19 1.96
N PRO A 175 21.25 7.13 0.75
CA PRO A 175 20.48 6.79 -0.45
C PRO A 175 19.81 5.42 -0.31
N ILE A 176 18.56 5.34 -0.77
CA ILE A 176 17.83 4.06 -0.81
C ILE A 176 18.41 3.18 -1.92
N ALA A 177 19.05 2.09 -1.54
CA ALA A 177 19.60 1.11 -2.46
C ALA A 177 18.59 0.00 -2.81
N ALA A 178 17.69 -0.32 -1.88
CA ALA A 178 16.66 -1.35 -2.09
C ALA A 178 15.31 -0.97 -1.47
N VAL A 179 14.24 -1.44 -2.10
CA VAL A 179 12.87 -1.35 -1.60
C VAL A 179 12.29 -2.75 -1.47
N LEU A 180 11.82 -3.06 -0.28
CA LEU A 180 11.10 -4.29 0.03
C LEU A 180 9.60 -3.98 0.00
N ILE A 181 8.83 -4.83 -0.67
CA ILE A 181 7.36 -4.70 -0.72
C ILE A 181 6.67 -5.93 -0.14
N SER A 182 5.57 -5.70 0.57
CA SER A 182 4.71 -6.75 1.12
C SER A 182 3.23 -6.35 1.15
N GLY A 183 2.40 -7.27 1.65
CA GLY A 183 1.00 -7.02 1.94
C GLY A 183 0.04 -7.45 0.84
N SER A 184 -1.24 -7.54 1.21
CA SER A 184 -2.32 -8.01 0.33
C SER A 184 -2.63 -7.10 -0.88
N ALA A 185 -1.96 -5.96 -0.98
CA ALA A 185 -2.02 -5.04 -2.11
C ALA A 185 -0.62 -4.78 -2.71
N VAL A 186 0.24 -5.79 -2.76
CA VAL A 186 1.59 -5.71 -3.34
C VAL A 186 1.64 -5.16 -4.78
N PHE A 187 0.59 -5.42 -5.58
CA PHE A 187 0.45 -4.85 -6.93
C PHE A 187 0.50 -3.31 -6.92
N LEU A 188 -0.05 -2.69 -5.87
CA LEU A 188 -0.05 -1.24 -5.69
C LEU A 188 1.34 -0.77 -5.26
N ALA A 189 2.00 -1.49 -4.35
CA ALA A 189 3.36 -1.18 -3.91
C ALA A 189 4.34 -1.21 -5.11
N GLU A 190 4.25 -2.23 -5.97
CA GLU A 190 5.04 -2.30 -7.20
C GLU A 190 4.79 -1.08 -8.12
N LYS A 191 3.52 -0.72 -8.35
CA LYS A 191 3.18 0.43 -9.19
C LYS A 191 3.72 1.74 -8.60
N ILE A 192 3.62 1.91 -7.30
CA ILE A 192 4.11 3.08 -6.56
C ILE A 192 5.62 3.20 -6.68
N VAL A 193 6.37 2.12 -6.45
CA VAL A 193 7.83 2.12 -6.58
C VAL A 193 8.26 2.42 -8.01
N LYS A 194 7.67 1.75 -9.00
CA LYS A 194 8.01 1.92 -10.42
C LYS A 194 7.71 3.33 -10.95
N SER A 195 6.72 4.03 -10.37
CA SER A 195 6.35 5.40 -10.76
C SER A 195 7.02 6.49 -9.94
N HIS A 196 7.70 6.14 -8.83
CA HIS A 196 8.34 7.12 -7.97
C HIS A 196 9.69 7.59 -8.55
N PRO A 197 9.98 8.91 -8.62
CA PRO A 197 11.22 9.42 -9.21
C PRO A 197 12.50 8.84 -8.59
N VAL A 198 12.54 8.75 -7.27
CA VAL A 198 13.68 8.17 -6.52
C VAL A 198 13.66 6.65 -6.52
N LEU A 199 12.54 6.02 -6.14
CA LEU A 199 12.51 4.57 -5.91
C LEU A 199 12.56 3.73 -7.19
N SER A 200 12.19 4.27 -8.35
CA SER A 200 12.18 3.54 -9.63
C SER A 200 13.55 3.02 -10.07
N GLN A 201 14.63 3.60 -9.52
CA GLN A 201 16.02 3.19 -9.82
C GLN A 201 16.60 2.22 -8.78
N THR A 202 15.82 1.89 -7.75
CA THR A 202 16.27 1.04 -6.64
C THR A 202 15.99 -0.43 -6.92
N ARG A 203 16.71 -1.32 -6.22
CA ARG A 203 16.43 -2.75 -6.28
C ARG A 203 15.10 -3.04 -5.61
N LEU A 204 14.11 -3.51 -6.37
CA LEU A 204 12.79 -3.87 -5.85
C LEU A 204 12.70 -5.36 -5.56
N THR A 205 12.39 -5.73 -4.32
CA THR A 205 12.20 -7.13 -3.90
C THR A 205 10.84 -7.33 -3.24
N ASN A 206 10.06 -8.28 -3.76
CA ASN A 206 8.83 -8.73 -3.12
C ASN A 206 9.15 -9.74 -2.01
N VAL A 207 8.75 -9.46 -0.78
CA VAL A 207 9.01 -10.31 0.39
C VAL A 207 8.38 -11.70 0.24
N ALA A 208 7.28 -11.83 -0.52
CA ALA A 208 6.67 -13.11 -0.88
C ALA A 208 7.55 -14.01 -1.77
N GLY A 209 8.55 -13.44 -2.43
CA GLY A 209 9.54 -14.22 -3.19
C GLY A 209 10.65 -14.81 -2.31
N ILE A 210 10.76 -14.33 -1.06
CA ILE A 210 11.77 -14.76 -0.08
C ILE A 210 11.18 -15.78 0.91
N PHE A 211 9.88 -15.67 1.19
CA PHE A 211 9.15 -16.53 2.13
C PHE A 211 7.87 -17.09 1.47
N ASP A 212 7.37 -18.25 1.90
CA ASP A 212 6.13 -18.84 1.35
C ASP A 212 4.97 -17.84 1.29
N ALA A 213 4.07 -17.94 0.30
CA ALA A 213 3.01 -16.95 0.05
C ALA A 213 2.12 -16.63 1.27
N SER A 214 1.89 -17.61 2.16
CA SER A 214 1.13 -17.41 3.41
C SER A 214 1.84 -16.52 4.43
N VAL A 215 3.16 -16.38 4.33
CA VAL A 215 3.99 -15.50 5.16
C VAL A 215 3.92 -14.05 4.66
N ALA A 216 3.73 -13.82 3.36
CA ALA A 216 3.71 -12.49 2.77
C ALA A 216 2.48 -11.66 3.17
N ASP A 217 1.31 -12.29 3.27
CA ASP A 217 0.07 -11.66 3.73
C ASP A 217 0.10 -11.34 5.23
N ALA A 218 1.03 -11.95 5.97
CA ALA A 218 1.24 -11.78 7.40
C ALA A 218 2.68 -11.33 7.70
N ALA A 219 3.34 -10.62 6.77
CA ALA A 219 4.78 -10.36 6.82
C ALA A 219 5.23 -9.70 8.13
N CYS A 220 4.46 -8.73 8.65
CA CYS A 220 4.70 -8.12 9.95
C CYS A 220 4.56 -9.12 11.11
N ALA A 221 3.51 -9.94 11.12
CA ALA A 221 3.29 -10.93 12.18
C ALA A 221 4.36 -12.03 12.14
N PHE A 222 4.79 -12.44 10.94
CA PHE A 222 5.87 -13.39 10.74
C PHE A 222 7.22 -12.82 11.16
N ALA A 223 7.53 -11.57 10.77
CA ALA A 223 8.74 -10.88 11.20
C ALA A 223 8.79 -10.83 12.73
N VAL A 224 7.70 -10.39 13.40
CA VAL A 224 7.62 -10.36 14.87
C VAL A 224 7.75 -11.75 15.48
N ALA A 225 7.11 -12.78 14.93
CA ALA A 225 7.19 -14.15 15.42
C ALA A 225 8.60 -14.73 15.31
N ARG A 226 9.33 -14.44 14.23
CA ARG A 226 10.72 -14.85 14.05
C ARG A 226 11.67 -14.15 15.03
N LEU A 227 11.52 -12.84 15.19
CA LEU A 227 12.32 -12.07 16.15
C LEU A 227 12.08 -12.57 17.59
N ALA A 228 10.85 -12.98 17.92
CA ALA A 228 10.53 -13.60 19.20
C ALA A 228 11.19 -14.99 19.35
N ALA A 229 11.16 -15.83 18.31
CA ALA A 229 11.77 -17.16 18.32
C ALA A 229 13.30 -17.12 18.49
N GLU A 230 13.97 -16.17 17.84
CA GLU A 230 15.43 -16.00 17.93
C GLU A 230 15.88 -15.50 19.30
N ARG A 231 15.08 -14.64 19.96
CA ARG A 231 15.33 -14.21 21.35
C ARG A 231 15.18 -15.33 22.37
N VAL A 232 14.42 -16.38 22.07
CA VAL A 232 14.33 -17.59 22.91
C VAL A 232 15.57 -18.46 22.72
N GLN A 233 16.08 -18.58 21.48
CA GLN A 233 17.29 -19.36 21.18
C GLN A 233 18.60 -18.72 21.67
N MET A 234 18.67 -17.39 21.81
CA MET A 234 19.83 -16.69 22.39
C MET A 234 19.91 -16.76 23.93
N LYS A 235 18.93 -17.42 24.59
CA LYS A 235 18.89 -17.60 26.06
C LYS A 235 19.24 -19.01 26.52
N GLU A 236 19.62 -19.90 25.60
CA GLU A 236 20.24 -21.21 25.87
C GLU A 236 21.74 -21.17 25.59
#